data_AF-A0A3S0ZRI3-F1
#
_entry.id   AF-A0A3S0ZRI3-F1
#
_cell.length_a   1.000
_cell.length_b   1.000
_cell.length_c   1.000
_cell.angle_alpha   90.00
_cell.angle_beta   90.00
_cell.angle_gamma   90.00
#
_symmetry.space_group_name_H-M   'P 1'
#
loop_
_entity.id
_entity.type
_entity.pdbx_description
1 polymer ?
#
loop_
_entity_poly.entity_id
_entity_poly.type
_entity_poly.pdbx_seq_one_letter_code
_entity_poly.pdbx_strand_id
1 'polypeptide(L)' 'MATADKPVAQSTTAKPPYPFRTGWALFLLAVNFLVAAFYFHIIE' A
#
# COMPACT_ATOMS: atom_id res chain seq x y z
N MET A 1 35.22 20.29 -8.70
CA MET A 1 34.38 19.09 -8.48
C MET A 1 33.01 19.39 -9.05
N ALA A 2 32.60 18.77 -10.16
CA ALA A 2 31.25 18.92 -10.70
C ALA A 2 30.36 17.87 -10.02
N THR A 3 29.43 18.30 -9.16
CA THR A 3 28.37 17.45 -8.62
C THR A 3 27.38 17.19 -9.75
N ALA A 4 27.23 15.92 -10.14
CA ALA A 4 26.22 15.53 -11.13
C ALA A 4 24.82 15.82 -10.60
N ASP A 5 24.10 16.73 -11.27
CA ASP A 5 22.71 17.06 -11.00
C ASP A 5 21.83 15.89 -11.44
N LYS A 6 21.47 15.02 -10.50
CA LYS A 6 20.62 13.85 -10.76
C LYS A 6 19.18 14.35 -10.89
N PRO A 7 18.43 13.94 -11.92
CA PRO A 7 17.05 14.37 -12.08
C PRO A 7 16.26 14.05 -10.81
N VAL A 8 15.68 15.08 -10.18
CA VAL A 8 14.75 14.90 -9.06
C VAL A 8 13.62 14.00 -9.56
N ALA A 9 13.36 12.90 -8.85
CA ALA A 9 12.39 11.92 -9.28
C ALA A 9 10.99 12.55 -9.36
N GLN A 10 10.51 12.83 -10.57
CA GLN A 10 9.13 13.20 -10.79
C GLN A 10 8.31 11.91 -10.74
N SER A 11 7.38 11.81 -9.80
CA SER A 11 6.49 10.64 -9.62
C SER A 11 5.41 10.60 -10.71
N THR A 12 5.80 10.66 -11.98
CA THR A 12 4.91 10.89 -13.13
C THR A 12 4.50 9.59 -13.83
N THR A 13 5.18 8.48 -13.55
CA THR A 13 4.92 7.17 -14.16
C THR A 13 3.78 6.41 -13.50
N ALA A 14 3.40 6.77 -12.27
CA ALA A 14 2.34 6.10 -11.55
C ALA A 14 0.99 6.50 -12.18
N LYS A 15 0.46 5.65 -13.07
CA LYS A 15 -0.82 5.90 -13.75
C LYS A 15 -1.95 5.21 -12.98
N PRO A 16 -3.03 5.92 -12.62
CA PRO A 16 -4.23 5.29 -12.07
C PRO A 16 -4.81 4.28 -13.07
N PRO A 17 -5.42 3.17 -12.62
CA PRO A 17 -5.57 2.73 -11.22
C PRO A 17 -4.26 2.13 -10.68
N TYR A 18 -4.11 2.08 -9.35
CA TYR A 18 -2.92 1.50 -8.69
C TYR A 18 -3.18 0.10 -8.12
N PRO A 19 -3.55 -0.89 -8.96
CA PRO A 19 -4.07 -2.18 -8.49
C PRO A 19 -3.09 -2.91 -7.58
N PHE A 20 -1.78 -2.78 -7.84
CA PHE A 20 -0.75 -3.44 -7.05
C PHE A 20 -0.73 -2.96 -5.59
N ARG A 21 -0.70 -1.64 -5.35
CA ARG A 21 -0.70 -1.11 -3.98
C ARG A 21 -2.06 -1.26 -3.30
N THR A 22 -3.17 -1.10 -4.04
CA THR A 22 -4.51 -1.26 -3.49
C THR A 22 -4.81 -2.71 -3.14
N GLY A 23 -4.33 -3.67 -3.94
CA GLY A 23 -4.47 -5.10 -3.66
C GLY A 23 -3.82 -5.49 -2.33
N TRP A 24 -2.56 -5.10 -2.13
CA TRP A 24 -1.87 -5.37 -0.86
C TRP A 24 -2.48 -4.62 0.32
N ALA A 25 -2.88 -3.35 0.14
CA ALA A 25 -3.54 -2.59 1.19
C ALA A 25 -4.87 -3.24 1.62
N LEU A 26 -5.70 -3.69 0.66
CA LEU A 26 -6.95 -4.37 0.95
C LEU A 26 -6.72 -5.75 1.59
N PHE A 27 -5.70 -6.49 1.17
CA PHE A 27 -5.34 -7.76 1.79
C PHE A 27 -4.95 -7.56 3.26
N LEU A 28 -4.05 -6.61 3.54
CA LEU A 28 -3.63 -6.28 4.91
C LEU A 28 -4.82 -5.83 5.77
N LEU A 29 -5.70 -5.01 5.20
CA LEU A 29 -6.92 -4.56 5.88
C LEU A 29 -7.88 -5.73 6.17
N ALA A 30 -8.08 -6.65 5.23
CA ALA A 30 -8.93 -7.82 5.42
C ALA A 30 -8.40 -8.72 6.53
N VAL A 31 -7.09 -8.95 6.58
CA VAL A 31 -6.46 -9.71 7.68
C VAL A 31 -6.62 -8.99 9.02
N ASN A 32 -6.48 -7.66 9.04
CA ASN A 32 -6.71 -6.88 10.26
C ASN A 32 -8.16 -7.01 10.77
N PHE A 33 -9.15 -6.94 9.88
CA PHE A 33 -10.55 -7.17 10.24
C PHE A 33 -10.84 -8.61 10.68
N LEU A 34 -10.19 -9.59 10.05
CA LEU A 34 -10.32 -10.99 10.47
C LEU A 34 -9.84 -11.18 11.91
N VAL A 35 -8.65 -10.65 12.24
CA VAL A 35 -8.12 -10.68 13.61
C VAL A 35 -9.03 -9.93 14.57
N ALA A 36 -9.53 -8.75 14.18
CA ALA A 36 -10.48 -7.99 14.98
C ALA A 36 -11.79 -8.77 15.22
N ALA A 37 -12.31 -9.49 14.21
CA ALA A 37 -13.53 -10.28 14.33
C ALA A 37 -13.39 -11.41 15.36
N PHE A 38 -12.22 -12.08 15.42
CA PHE A 38 -11.90 -13.04 16.49
C PHE A 38 -11.77 -12.34 17.85
N TYR A 39 -11.12 -11.17 17.92
CA TYR A 39 -10.96 -10.41 19.17
C TYR A 39 -12.31 -9.95 19.75
N PHE A 40 -13.22 -9.50 18.90
CA PHE A 40 -14.56 -9.08 19.30
C PHE A 40 -15.53 -10.26 19.46
N HIS A 41 -15.06 -11.51 19.33
CA HIS A 41 -15.87 -12.73 19.39
C HIS A 41 -17.08 -12.70 18.44
N ILE A 42 -16.95 -12.03 17.29
CA ILE A 42 -18.00 -11.99 16.25
C ILE A 42 -18.04 -13.31 15.49
N ILE A 43 -16.87 -13.96 15.35
CA ILE A 43 -16.69 -15.24 14.67
C ILE A 43 -16.02 -16.17 15.68
N GLU A 44 -16.68 -17.31 15.96
CA GLU A 44 -16.15 -18.49 16.65
C GLU A 44 -16.39 -19.74 15.78
#